data_AF-A0A2N7Z556-F1
#
_entry.id   AF-A0A2N7Z556-F1
#
_cell.length_a   1.000
_cell.length_b   1.000
_cell.length_c   1.000
_cell.angle_alpha   90.00
_cell.angle_beta   90.00
_cell.angle_gamma   90.00
#
_symmetry.space_group_name_H-M   'P 1'
#
loop_
_entity.id
_entity.type
_entity.pdbx_description
1 polymer ?
#
loop_
_entity_poly.entity_id
_entity_poly.type
_entity_poly.pdbx_seq_one_letter_code
_entity_poly.pdbx_strand_id
1 'polypeptide(L)'
;MLLSSVPPVAASLITTTDCVLHAAPVSKGWRADAPRNVVFLSPALTRQALLIQIALLRPTTIIVGDQPIDADVLEQWRTSHPFGNLCLIRRGTSLDKIRLDLCESHAIQVLNTPGVNAPHVAAYILRWLRLADGSIPRDVRVLGYGNVGKELVNLLLDRDPNVRIRVLVRPGRASDTLGNPASDSRVSFVVDWFEALEGAAAVAVCVSLNDESVHRLDRVLIQCLHRQARLICVAKPDVFSDGALYALAEAEHIQLVLDYGPATLDEFRQRTQRLGCEVSTWYRPATLTTQASTTEACHRDLDYAVSIQLSLMALRGLVRRKLAQSLTLPSLPAAASAPRVSIIGRGINGLFLAVMLRLANYQVTVYGGDQKSDGVSYADPYLVVECNRAGIELFDKFLADNPTLAKFAQARDVEVSSYGLELIHLKKEIKALLGSSGVRFPSQPLSPVQIAAQSREHFIVIACEEEGVSIVYCCAHHHIAAGGTYAAGTTQGLLWASLVQEIIQANQNLAVE
;
A
#
# COMPACT_ATOMS: atom_id res chain seq x y z
N MET A 1 -10.30 19.29 10.98
CA MET A 1 -9.33 18.89 9.95
C MET A 1 -9.74 17.53 9.43
N LEU A 2 -10.04 17.41 8.13
CA LEU A 2 -10.23 16.09 7.51
C LEU A 2 -8.85 15.43 7.47
N LEU A 3 -8.67 14.32 8.20
CA LEU A 3 -7.46 13.53 8.10
C LEU A 3 -7.31 13.10 6.64
N SER A 4 -6.19 13.47 6.01
CA SER A 4 -5.81 12.98 4.69
C SER A 4 -5.95 11.47 4.63
N SER A 5 -6.49 10.96 3.52
CA SER A 5 -6.61 9.52 3.27
C SER A 5 -5.25 8.80 3.17
N VAL A 6 -4.17 9.58 3.10
CA VAL A 6 -2.79 9.12 2.90
C VAL A 6 -1.93 9.71 4.02
N PRO A 7 -1.10 8.90 4.70
CA PRO A 7 -0.11 9.42 5.62
C PRO A 7 0.78 10.47 4.92
N PRO A 8 1.03 11.66 5.50
CA PRO A 8 1.83 12.70 4.84
C PRO A 8 3.24 12.24 4.42
N VAL A 9 3.80 11.32 5.21
CA VAL A 9 5.05 10.61 4.91
C VAL A 9 4.97 9.80 3.61
N ALA A 10 3.88 9.05 3.44
CA ALA A 10 3.66 8.25 2.25
C ALA A 10 3.56 9.13 1.00
N ALA A 11 2.77 10.20 1.06
CA ALA A 11 2.65 11.17 -0.03
C ALA A 11 4.02 11.79 -0.42
N SER A 12 4.85 12.12 0.58
CA SER A 12 6.18 12.69 0.36
C SER A 12 7.12 11.70 -0.33
N LEU A 13 7.14 10.44 0.10
CA LEU A 13 7.93 9.39 -0.54
C LEU A 13 7.47 9.18 -1.99
N ILE A 14 6.17 9.03 -2.22
CA ILE A 14 5.59 8.84 -3.56
C ILE A 14 5.95 10.01 -4.50
N THR A 15 6.07 11.24 -3.99
CA THR A 15 6.47 12.41 -4.79
C THR A 15 7.88 12.27 -5.41
N THR A 16 8.75 11.42 -4.84
CA THR A 16 10.10 11.15 -5.35
C THR A 16 10.18 10.04 -6.40
N THR A 17 9.05 9.43 -6.76
CA THR A 17 8.99 8.45 -7.84
C THR A 17 8.70 9.14 -9.18
N ASP A 18 9.06 8.48 -10.27
CA ASP A 18 8.62 8.90 -11.60
C ASP A 18 7.08 8.70 -11.76
N CYS A 19 6.58 8.84 -12.99
CA CYS A 19 5.17 8.75 -13.30
C CYS A 19 4.53 7.44 -12.81
N VAL A 20 3.45 7.57 -12.03
CA VAL A 20 2.60 6.48 -11.56
C VAL A 20 1.28 6.53 -12.32
N LEU A 21 0.99 5.52 -13.13
CA LEU A 21 -0.26 5.41 -13.86
C LEU A 21 -1.30 4.65 -13.03
N HIS A 22 -2.41 5.27 -12.65
CA HIS A 22 -3.45 4.65 -11.84
C HIS A 22 -4.75 4.45 -12.62
N ALA A 23 -4.99 3.22 -13.06
CA ALA A 23 -6.19 2.81 -13.80
C ALA A 23 -7.10 1.92 -12.95
N ALA A 24 -7.52 2.38 -11.77
CA ALA A 24 -8.45 1.64 -10.91
C ALA A 24 -9.46 2.59 -10.22
N PRO A 25 -10.62 2.09 -9.75
CA PRO A 25 -11.52 2.89 -8.91
C PRO A 25 -10.81 3.30 -7.61
N VAL A 26 -11.03 4.53 -7.16
CA VAL A 26 -10.35 5.11 -5.98
C VAL A 26 -11.33 5.90 -5.13
N SER A 27 -10.97 6.11 -3.86
CA SER A 27 -11.69 6.99 -2.96
C SER A 27 -11.59 8.44 -3.43
N LYS A 28 -12.56 9.26 -3.00
CA LYS A 28 -12.52 10.71 -3.27
C LYS A 28 -11.32 11.37 -2.61
N GLY A 29 -10.92 10.88 -1.43
CA GLY A 29 -9.75 11.36 -0.70
C GLY A 29 -8.46 11.14 -1.48
N TRP A 30 -8.21 9.91 -1.94
CA TRP A 30 -6.97 9.62 -2.68
C TRP A 30 -6.87 10.43 -3.96
N ARG A 31 -7.98 10.62 -4.67
CA ARG A 31 -8.00 11.46 -5.88
C ARG A 31 -7.68 12.93 -5.61
N ALA A 32 -8.04 13.45 -4.45
CA ALA A 32 -7.79 14.83 -4.07
C ALA A 32 -6.37 15.05 -3.50
N ASP A 33 -5.88 14.07 -2.73
CA ASP A 33 -4.68 14.20 -1.91
C ASP A 33 -3.43 13.54 -2.53
N ALA A 34 -3.59 12.77 -3.61
CA ALA A 34 -2.47 12.07 -4.23
C ALA A 34 -1.41 13.04 -4.78
N PRO A 35 -0.12 12.66 -4.70
CA PRO A 35 0.97 13.39 -5.34
C PRO A 35 0.75 13.62 -6.84
N ARG A 36 1.28 14.73 -7.35
CA ARG A 36 1.06 15.18 -8.74
C ARG A 36 1.58 14.22 -9.82
N ASN A 37 2.55 13.36 -9.47
CA ASN A 37 3.08 12.34 -10.35
C ASN A 37 2.17 11.10 -10.48
N VAL A 38 1.04 11.05 -9.76
CA VAL A 38 0.00 10.02 -9.91
C VAL A 38 -1.03 10.47 -10.93
N VAL A 39 -1.03 9.83 -12.10
CA VAL A 39 -1.97 10.10 -13.18
C VAL A 39 -3.15 9.13 -13.11
N PHE A 40 -4.33 9.66 -12.77
CA PHE A 40 -5.55 8.86 -12.71
C PHE A 40 -6.20 8.70 -14.07
N LEU A 41 -6.46 7.46 -14.47
CA LEU A 41 -7.24 7.11 -15.65
C LEU A 41 -8.61 6.58 -15.25
N SER A 42 -9.54 6.62 -16.22
CA SER A 42 -10.84 5.97 -16.04
C SER A 42 -10.67 4.48 -15.77
N PRO A 43 -11.36 3.88 -14.78
CA PRO A 43 -11.36 2.43 -14.59
C PRO A 43 -11.95 1.68 -15.78
N ALA A 44 -12.82 2.33 -16.55
CA ALA A 44 -13.48 1.81 -17.75
C ALA A 44 -12.71 2.10 -19.04
N LEU A 45 -11.43 2.49 -18.93
CA LEU A 45 -10.56 2.73 -20.07
C LEU A 45 -10.46 1.49 -20.96
N THR A 46 -10.54 1.69 -22.27
CA THR A 46 -10.33 0.61 -23.24
C THR A 46 -8.86 0.18 -23.27
N ARG A 47 -8.61 -1.06 -23.69
CA ARG A 47 -7.26 -1.57 -23.88
C ARG A 47 -6.40 -0.67 -24.77
N GLN A 48 -6.95 -0.21 -25.89
CA GLN A 48 -6.23 0.67 -26.81
C GLN A 48 -5.82 1.98 -26.14
N ALA A 49 -6.71 2.56 -25.33
CA ALA A 49 -6.39 3.78 -24.62
C ALA A 49 -5.34 3.53 -23.51
N LEU A 50 -5.32 2.35 -22.86
CA LEU A 50 -4.24 1.97 -21.93
C LEU A 50 -2.88 1.94 -22.63
N LEU A 51 -2.78 1.29 -23.79
CA LEU A 51 -1.54 1.20 -24.57
C LEU A 51 -1.01 2.59 -24.96
N ILE A 52 -1.90 3.48 -25.41
CA ILE A 52 -1.54 4.87 -25.74
C ILE A 52 -1.01 5.61 -24.51
N GLN A 53 -1.69 5.50 -23.37
CA GLN A 53 -1.24 6.17 -22.13
C GLN A 53 0.11 5.64 -21.65
N ILE A 54 0.37 4.34 -21.76
CA ILE A 54 1.68 3.74 -21.45
C ILE A 54 2.78 4.32 -22.36
N ALA A 55 2.51 4.43 -23.67
CA ALA A 55 3.46 4.95 -24.64
C ALA A 55 3.82 6.43 -24.38
N LEU A 56 2.81 7.23 -24.02
CA LEU A 56 2.95 8.67 -23.80
C LEU A 56 3.58 9.00 -22.44
N LEU A 57 3.02 8.44 -21.37
CA LEU A 57 3.37 8.83 -20.01
C LEU A 57 4.60 8.13 -19.48
N ARG A 58 4.97 7.01 -20.12
CA ARG A 58 6.14 6.23 -19.74
C ARG A 58 6.19 6.00 -18.21
N PRO A 59 5.19 5.29 -17.63
CA PRO A 59 5.14 5.07 -16.20
C PRO A 59 6.20 4.07 -15.73
N THR A 60 6.76 4.30 -14.55
CA THR A 60 7.58 3.30 -13.82
C THR A 60 6.74 2.45 -12.89
N THR A 61 5.52 2.90 -12.59
CA THR A 61 4.52 2.13 -11.83
C THR A 61 3.16 2.18 -12.52
N ILE A 62 2.51 1.04 -12.66
CA ILE A 62 1.13 0.95 -13.15
C ILE A 62 0.27 0.28 -12.08
N ILE A 63 -0.82 0.93 -11.68
CA ILE A 63 -1.80 0.41 -10.72
C ILE A 63 -3.06 0.06 -11.48
N VAL A 64 -3.51 -1.19 -11.36
CA VAL A 64 -4.65 -1.72 -12.12
C VAL A 64 -5.72 -2.29 -11.20
N GLY A 65 -6.97 -2.09 -11.59
CA GLY A 65 -8.13 -2.78 -11.05
C GLY A 65 -8.24 -4.16 -11.69
N ASP A 66 -9.40 -4.44 -12.26
CA ASP A 66 -9.71 -5.76 -12.84
C ASP A 66 -9.39 -5.87 -14.34
N GLN A 67 -8.61 -4.94 -14.88
CA GLN A 67 -8.23 -4.93 -16.29
C GLN A 67 -7.19 -6.03 -16.60
N PRO A 68 -7.26 -6.66 -17.78
CA PRO A 68 -6.26 -7.62 -18.21
C PRO A 68 -4.93 -6.92 -18.55
N ILE A 69 -3.84 -7.52 -18.09
CA ILE A 69 -2.45 -7.15 -18.42
C ILE A 69 -1.84 -8.33 -19.17
N ASP A 70 -2.02 -8.27 -20.48
CA ASP A 70 -1.62 -9.29 -21.44
C ASP A 70 -0.25 -8.96 -22.08
N ALA A 71 0.16 -9.76 -23.06
CA ALA A 71 1.45 -9.62 -23.73
C ALA A 71 1.64 -8.22 -24.34
N ASP A 72 0.67 -7.72 -25.12
CA ASP A 72 0.83 -6.42 -25.79
C ASP A 72 0.96 -5.26 -24.79
N VAL A 73 0.27 -5.31 -23.64
CA VAL A 73 0.44 -4.27 -22.61
C VAL A 73 1.86 -4.26 -22.06
N LEU A 74 2.42 -5.44 -21.79
CA LEU A 74 3.78 -5.59 -21.27
C LEU A 74 4.84 -5.22 -22.33
N GLU A 75 4.63 -5.63 -23.59
CA GLU A 75 5.49 -5.32 -24.73
C GLU A 75 5.48 -3.82 -25.06
N GLN A 76 4.31 -3.19 -25.03
CA GLN A 76 4.20 -1.75 -25.23
C GLN A 76 4.95 -0.98 -24.14
N TRP A 77 4.84 -1.42 -22.89
CA TRP A 77 5.60 -0.81 -21.81
C TRP A 77 7.11 -1.00 -21.99
N ARG A 78 7.57 -2.23 -22.30
CA ARG A 78 9.00 -2.53 -22.53
C ARG A 78 9.56 -1.78 -23.73
N THR A 79 8.80 -1.62 -24.79
CA THR A 79 9.17 -0.80 -25.97
C THR A 79 9.36 0.66 -25.57
N SER A 80 8.50 1.16 -24.68
CA SER A 80 8.56 2.54 -24.17
C SER A 80 9.67 2.73 -23.12
N HIS A 81 10.12 1.64 -22.46
CA HIS A 81 11.20 1.61 -21.46
C HIS A 81 12.11 0.37 -21.59
N PRO A 82 13.02 0.35 -22.57
CA PRO A 82 13.84 -0.84 -22.84
C PRO A 82 14.64 -1.29 -21.60
N PHE A 83 15.14 -0.34 -20.81
CA PHE A 83 16.00 -0.59 -19.64
C PHE A 83 15.33 -0.23 -18.30
N GLY A 84 14.04 0.12 -18.33
CA GLY A 84 13.30 0.47 -17.12
C GLY A 84 12.96 -0.75 -16.27
N ASN A 85 12.64 -0.49 -15.00
CA ASN A 85 11.97 -1.42 -14.12
C ASN A 85 10.50 -1.00 -14.01
N LEU A 86 9.57 -1.92 -14.22
CA LEU A 86 8.15 -1.69 -13.96
C LEU A 86 7.80 -2.31 -12.62
N CYS A 87 7.02 -1.57 -11.84
CA CYS A 87 6.16 -2.18 -10.84
C CYS A 87 4.70 -2.15 -11.28
N LEU A 88 4.08 -3.32 -11.28
CA LEU A 88 2.66 -3.49 -11.53
C LEU A 88 1.95 -3.80 -10.22
N ILE A 89 1.04 -2.93 -9.80
CA ILE A 89 0.27 -3.10 -8.57
C ILE A 89 -1.18 -3.44 -8.93
N ARG A 90 -1.61 -4.66 -8.60
CA ARG A 90 -3.01 -5.05 -8.62
C ARG A 90 -3.72 -4.49 -7.38
N ARG A 91 -4.60 -3.52 -7.56
CA ARG A 91 -5.48 -2.98 -6.51
C ARG A 91 -6.64 -3.95 -6.23
N GLY A 92 -6.31 -5.05 -5.55
CA GLY A 92 -7.19 -6.18 -5.27
C GLY A 92 -6.37 -7.44 -4.96
N THR A 93 -7.03 -8.58 -4.84
CA THR A 93 -6.34 -9.84 -4.45
C THR A 93 -5.92 -10.68 -5.66
N SER A 94 -6.78 -10.84 -6.67
CA SER A 94 -6.56 -11.80 -7.76
C SER A 94 -5.57 -11.29 -8.80
N LEU A 95 -4.60 -12.15 -9.19
CA LEU A 95 -3.59 -11.89 -10.21
C LEU A 95 -3.82 -12.64 -11.53
N ASP A 96 -4.94 -13.37 -11.64
CA ASP A 96 -5.32 -14.19 -12.78
C ASP A 96 -5.37 -13.45 -14.13
N LYS A 97 -5.67 -12.15 -14.11
CA LYS A 97 -5.73 -11.30 -15.29
C LYS A 97 -4.38 -10.69 -15.67
N ILE A 98 -3.31 -11.05 -14.97
CA ILE A 98 -1.95 -10.58 -15.24
C ILE A 98 -1.13 -11.77 -15.73
N ARG A 99 -0.45 -11.60 -16.87
CA ARG A 99 0.51 -12.58 -17.40
C ARG A 99 1.80 -12.59 -16.58
N LEU A 100 1.76 -13.30 -15.44
CA LEU A 100 2.88 -13.39 -14.50
C LEU A 100 4.14 -14.00 -15.11
N ASP A 101 3.97 -14.97 -16.01
CA ASP A 101 5.04 -15.61 -16.77
C ASP A 101 5.83 -14.60 -17.62
N LEU A 102 5.11 -13.66 -18.26
CA LEU A 102 5.72 -12.58 -19.03
C LEU A 102 6.29 -11.48 -18.14
N CYS A 103 5.66 -11.21 -16.99
CA CYS A 103 6.21 -10.26 -16.03
C CYS A 103 7.57 -10.73 -15.51
N GLU A 104 7.70 -12.01 -15.17
CA GLU A 104 8.95 -12.60 -14.69
C GLU A 104 10.06 -12.54 -15.75
N SER A 105 9.77 -12.93 -17.00
CA SER A 105 10.74 -12.86 -18.10
C SER A 105 11.22 -11.45 -18.42
N HIS A 106 10.39 -10.45 -18.12
CA HIS A 106 10.72 -9.03 -18.28
C HIS A 106 11.22 -8.37 -16.98
N ALA A 107 11.51 -9.12 -15.90
CA ALA A 107 11.90 -8.56 -14.61
C ALA A 107 10.96 -7.46 -14.08
N ILE A 108 9.65 -7.63 -14.31
CA ILE A 108 8.58 -6.75 -13.85
C ILE A 108 8.13 -7.21 -12.47
N GLN A 109 8.17 -6.32 -11.49
CA GLN A 109 7.69 -6.61 -10.16
C GLN A 109 6.16 -6.53 -10.12
N VAL A 110 5.50 -7.61 -9.67
CA VAL A 110 4.04 -7.64 -9.51
C VAL A 110 3.68 -7.69 -8.02
N LEU A 111 2.81 -6.79 -7.59
CA LEU A 111 2.29 -6.68 -6.23
C LEU A 111 0.76 -6.69 -6.23
N ASN A 112 0.15 -7.08 -5.12
CA ASN A 112 -1.29 -7.02 -4.91
C ASN A 112 -1.64 -6.59 -3.48
N THR A 113 -2.93 -6.47 -3.16
CA THR A 113 -3.43 -6.06 -1.84
C THR A 113 -4.31 -7.15 -1.21
N PRO A 114 -3.74 -8.32 -0.85
CA PRO A 114 -4.51 -9.45 -0.36
C PRO A 114 -5.12 -9.14 1.01
N GLY A 115 -6.42 -9.45 1.17
CA GLY A 115 -7.12 -9.33 2.45
C GLY A 115 -7.58 -7.92 2.84
N VAL A 116 -7.09 -6.88 2.17
CA VAL A 116 -7.49 -5.49 2.45
C VAL A 116 -8.99 -5.25 2.26
N ASN A 117 -9.58 -5.83 1.22
CA ASN A 117 -11.02 -5.74 0.96
C ASN A 117 -11.84 -6.82 1.70
N ALA A 118 -11.21 -7.75 2.42
CA ALA A 118 -11.89 -8.90 3.00
C ALA A 118 -12.99 -8.52 4.03
N PRO A 119 -12.78 -7.56 4.96
CA PRO A 119 -13.82 -7.13 5.89
C PRO A 119 -15.06 -6.54 5.18
N HIS A 120 -14.83 -5.81 4.09
CA HIS A 120 -15.90 -5.20 3.28
C HIS A 120 -16.73 -6.26 2.55
N VAL A 121 -16.03 -7.25 1.96
CA VAL A 121 -16.68 -8.38 1.30
C VAL A 121 -17.44 -9.24 2.31
N ALA A 122 -16.90 -9.46 3.51
CA ALA A 122 -17.58 -10.17 4.59
C ALA A 122 -18.86 -9.44 5.04
N ALA A 123 -18.80 -8.13 5.24
CA ALA A 123 -19.98 -7.31 5.58
C ALA A 123 -21.04 -7.34 4.47
N TYR A 124 -20.62 -7.35 3.21
CA TYR A 124 -21.49 -7.50 2.06
C TYR A 124 -22.19 -8.87 2.05
N ILE A 125 -21.45 -9.96 2.30
CA ILE A 125 -22.03 -11.31 2.41
C ILE A 125 -23.06 -11.35 3.53
N LEU A 126 -22.73 -10.83 4.71
CA LEU A 126 -23.63 -10.80 5.86
C LEU A 126 -24.93 -10.04 5.53
N ARG A 127 -24.85 -8.91 4.82
CA ARG A 127 -26.03 -8.15 4.38
C ARG A 127 -26.99 -9.02 3.57
N TRP A 128 -26.47 -9.85 2.66
CA TRP A 128 -27.28 -10.76 1.85
C TRP A 128 -27.75 -12.00 2.62
N LEU A 129 -26.99 -12.48 3.60
CA LEU A 129 -27.39 -13.62 4.43
C LEU A 129 -28.56 -13.31 5.37
N ARG A 130 -28.77 -12.05 5.76
CA ARG A 130 -29.83 -11.65 6.70
C ARG A 130 -31.22 -12.11 6.27
N LEU A 131 -32.01 -12.56 7.23
CA LEU A 131 -33.40 -12.92 7.04
C LEU A 131 -34.27 -11.66 6.80
N ALA A 132 -35.54 -11.86 6.44
CA ALA A 132 -36.45 -10.76 6.12
C ALA A 132 -36.67 -9.79 7.30
N ASP A 133 -36.55 -10.29 8.54
CA ASP A 133 -36.60 -9.52 9.78
C ASP A 133 -35.27 -8.83 10.14
N GLY A 134 -34.24 -9.00 9.31
CA GLY A 134 -32.89 -8.47 9.51
C GLY A 134 -31.99 -9.31 10.42
N SER A 135 -32.48 -10.42 10.97
CA SER A 135 -31.70 -11.32 11.83
C SER A 135 -30.67 -12.15 11.03
N ILE A 136 -29.66 -12.66 11.74
CA ILE A 136 -28.64 -13.53 11.16
C ILE A 136 -29.18 -14.98 11.20
N PRO A 137 -29.03 -15.78 10.13
CA PRO A 137 -29.38 -17.19 10.17
C PRO A 137 -28.60 -17.93 11.27
N ARG A 138 -29.28 -18.78 12.04
CA ARG A 138 -28.66 -19.56 13.12
C ARG A 138 -27.54 -20.48 12.63
N ASP A 139 -27.67 -21.03 11.44
CA ASP A 139 -26.70 -21.95 10.86
C ASP A 139 -26.16 -21.37 9.55
N VAL A 140 -24.88 -21.04 9.50
CA VAL A 140 -24.19 -20.48 8.33
C VAL A 140 -23.10 -21.43 7.85
N ARG A 141 -23.00 -21.63 6.54
CA ARG A 141 -21.93 -22.40 5.90
C ARG A 141 -20.97 -21.46 5.18
N VAL A 142 -19.68 -21.56 5.47
CA VAL A 142 -18.64 -20.75 4.84
C VAL A 142 -17.71 -21.68 4.06
N LEU A 143 -17.77 -21.63 2.74
CA LEU A 143 -16.88 -22.39 1.89
C LEU A 143 -15.59 -21.61 1.68
N GLY A 144 -14.50 -22.08 2.29
CA GLY A 144 -13.17 -21.47 2.17
C GLY A 144 -12.83 -20.55 3.35
N TYR A 145 -11.80 -20.95 4.11
CA TYR A 145 -11.26 -20.19 5.23
C TYR A 145 -10.04 -19.33 4.83
N GLY A 146 -10.18 -18.59 3.73
CA GLY A 146 -9.24 -17.55 3.28
C GLY A 146 -9.48 -16.22 4.00
N ASN A 147 -8.90 -15.12 3.51
CA ASN A 147 -9.04 -13.79 4.12
C ASN A 147 -10.53 -13.39 4.30
N VAL A 148 -11.34 -13.50 3.25
CA VAL A 148 -12.79 -13.19 3.31
C VAL A 148 -13.53 -14.13 4.27
N GLY A 149 -13.24 -15.43 4.21
CA GLY A 149 -13.87 -16.42 5.08
C GLY A 149 -13.59 -16.16 6.56
N LYS A 150 -12.34 -15.87 6.92
CA LYS A 150 -11.94 -15.52 8.29
C LYS A 150 -12.66 -14.27 8.80
N GLU A 151 -12.67 -13.20 8.00
CA GLU A 151 -13.37 -11.96 8.34
C GLU A 151 -14.88 -12.19 8.51
N LEU A 152 -15.49 -13.03 7.66
CA LEU A 152 -16.90 -13.37 7.79
C LEU A 152 -17.19 -14.17 9.06
N VAL A 153 -16.34 -15.15 9.41
CA VAL A 153 -16.49 -15.91 10.65
C VAL A 153 -16.40 -14.99 11.86
N ASN A 154 -15.36 -14.14 11.94
CA ASN A 154 -15.21 -13.17 13.04
C ASN A 154 -16.42 -12.25 13.13
N LEU A 155 -16.85 -11.67 12.01
CA LEU A 155 -18.00 -10.78 11.95
C LEU A 155 -19.30 -11.45 12.40
N LEU A 156 -19.52 -12.73 12.08
CA LEU A 156 -20.69 -13.48 12.53
C LEU A 156 -20.65 -13.72 14.03
N LEU A 157 -19.50 -14.16 14.57
CA LEU A 157 -19.31 -14.45 15.99
C LEU A 157 -19.49 -13.21 16.87
N ASP A 158 -19.06 -12.04 16.39
CA ASP A 158 -19.21 -10.75 17.06
C ASP A 158 -20.66 -10.23 17.07
N ARG A 159 -21.46 -10.62 16.07
CA ARG A 159 -22.81 -10.05 15.84
C ARG A 159 -23.94 -10.89 16.39
N ASP A 160 -23.76 -12.21 16.51
CA ASP A 160 -24.78 -13.11 17.05
C ASP A 160 -24.15 -14.16 17.99
N PRO A 161 -24.50 -14.15 19.29
CA PRO A 161 -24.00 -15.14 20.24
C PRO A 161 -24.48 -16.57 19.96
N ASN A 162 -25.54 -16.75 19.18
CA ASN A 162 -26.16 -18.06 18.91
C ASN A 162 -25.87 -18.60 17.50
N VAL A 163 -25.07 -17.90 16.70
CA VAL A 163 -24.70 -18.38 15.37
C VAL A 163 -23.89 -19.67 15.47
N ARG A 164 -24.14 -20.62 14.57
CA ARG A 164 -23.36 -21.82 14.36
C ARG A 164 -22.78 -21.78 12.96
N ILE A 165 -21.47 -21.92 12.86
CA ILE A 165 -20.73 -21.70 11.63
C ILE A 165 -20.01 -22.99 11.28
N ARG A 166 -20.29 -23.54 10.09
CA ARG A 166 -19.52 -24.65 9.55
C ARG A 166 -18.66 -24.16 8.40
N VAL A 167 -17.37 -24.41 8.48
CA VAL A 167 -16.37 -23.85 7.59
C VAL A 167 -15.67 -24.97 6.83
N LEU A 168 -15.72 -24.90 5.50
CA LEU A 168 -14.94 -25.78 4.65
C LEU A 168 -13.49 -25.30 4.59
N VAL A 169 -12.55 -26.17 4.96
CA VAL A 169 -11.10 -25.94 4.91
C VAL A 169 -10.42 -26.93 3.98
N ARG A 170 -9.24 -26.57 3.47
CA ARG A 170 -8.44 -27.49 2.65
C ARG A 170 -7.87 -28.63 3.50
N PRO A 171 -7.72 -29.85 2.94
CA PRO A 171 -6.97 -30.94 3.56
C PRO A 171 -5.59 -30.46 4.01
N GLY A 172 -5.19 -30.77 5.25
CA GLY A 172 -3.91 -30.34 5.85
C GLY A 172 -4.02 -29.09 6.72
N ARG A 173 -4.85 -28.10 6.38
CA ARG A 173 -5.07 -26.91 7.25
C ARG A 173 -5.94 -27.22 8.47
N ALA A 174 -6.76 -28.26 8.41
CA ALA A 174 -7.60 -28.69 9.53
C ALA A 174 -6.76 -29.01 10.78
N SER A 175 -5.58 -29.61 10.62
CA SER A 175 -4.68 -30.00 11.72
C SER A 175 -4.06 -28.80 12.42
N ASP A 176 -3.72 -27.73 11.68
CA ASP A 176 -3.15 -26.49 12.24
C ASP A 176 -4.18 -25.68 13.04
N THR A 177 -5.46 -25.75 12.66
CA THR A 177 -6.57 -25.09 13.39
C THR A 177 -7.04 -25.87 14.61
N LEU A 178 -6.95 -27.21 14.61
CA LEU A 178 -7.31 -28.05 15.77
C LEU A 178 -6.32 -27.90 16.94
N GLY A 179 -5.09 -27.45 16.67
CA GLY A 179 -4.04 -27.25 17.68
C GLY A 179 -4.11 -25.92 18.44
N ASN A 180 -5.06 -25.03 18.11
CA ASN A 180 -5.17 -23.72 18.75
C ASN A 180 -6.20 -23.77 19.90
N PRO A 181 -5.81 -23.54 21.17
CA PRO A 181 -6.69 -23.65 22.35
C PRO A 181 -7.82 -22.61 22.43
N ALA A 182 -8.11 -21.90 21.34
CA ALA A 182 -9.14 -20.86 21.20
C ALA A 182 -10.18 -21.21 20.10
N SER A 183 -10.50 -22.49 19.92
CA SER A 183 -11.59 -22.93 19.04
C SER A 183 -12.94 -22.57 19.67
N ASP A 184 -13.57 -21.49 19.19
CA ASP A 184 -14.95 -21.13 19.57
C ASP A 184 -15.89 -22.31 19.27
N SER A 185 -16.67 -22.75 20.26
CA SER A 185 -17.56 -23.92 20.15
C SER A 185 -18.66 -23.74 19.11
N ARG A 186 -18.88 -22.52 18.64
CA ARG A 186 -19.80 -22.17 17.56
C ARG A 186 -19.26 -22.48 16.17
N VAL A 187 -17.95 -22.74 16.02
CA VAL A 187 -17.30 -22.96 14.73
C VAL A 187 -16.86 -24.41 14.58
N SER A 188 -17.36 -25.09 13.55
CA SER A 188 -16.93 -26.44 13.15
C SER A 188 -16.21 -26.40 11.81
N PHE A 189 -15.01 -26.98 11.74
CA PHE A 189 -14.23 -27.08 10.51
C PHE A 189 -14.41 -28.46 9.87
N VAL A 190 -14.68 -28.48 8.56
CA VAL A 190 -14.88 -29.71 7.78
C VAL A 190 -14.03 -29.66 6.51
N VAL A 191 -13.65 -30.82 5.98
CA VAL A 191 -12.90 -30.94 4.72
C VAL A 191 -13.76 -31.49 3.58
N ASP A 192 -14.86 -32.16 3.90
CA ASP A 192 -15.77 -32.72 2.93
C ASP A 192 -16.80 -31.67 2.48
N TRP A 193 -16.99 -31.57 1.16
CA TRP A 193 -17.89 -30.59 0.55
C TRP A 193 -19.36 -30.93 0.80
N PHE A 194 -19.69 -32.22 0.84
CA PHE A 194 -21.07 -32.66 1.09
C PHE A 194 -21.44 -32.38 2.55
N GLU A 195 -20.59 -32.74 3.50
CA GLU A 195 -20.75 -32.42 4.93
C GLU A 195 -20.86 -30.90 5.17
N ALA A 196 -20.10 -30.10 4.42
CA ALA A 196 -20.18 -28.65 4.50
C ALA A 196 -21.55 -28.09 4.06
N LEU A 197 -22.22 -28.74 3.10
CA LEU A 197 -23.39 -28.18 2.40
C LEU A 197 -24.72 -28.88 2.70
N GLU A 198 -24.69 -30.11 3.22
CA GLU A 198 -25.90 -30.88 3.48
C GLU A 198 -26.91 -30.10 4.34
N GLY A 199 -28.12 -29.94 3.79
CA GLY A 199 -29.24 -29.23 4.42
C GLY A 199 -29.01 -27.74 4.65
N ALA A 200 -27.98 -27.13 4.05
CA ALA A 200 -27.62 -25.76 4.31
C ALA A 200 -28.64 -24.77 3.71
N ALA A 201 -29.12 -23.83 4.52
CA ALA A 201 -30.02 -22.75 4.09
C ALA A 201 -29.30 -21.41 3.84
N ALA A 202 -28.10 -21.22 4.39
CA ALA A 202 -27.34 -19.98 4.33
C ALA A 202 -25.87 -20.30 4.03
N VAL A 203 -25.43 -20.00 2.80
CA VAL A 203 -24.11 -20.42 2.29
C VAL A 203 -23.35 -19.22 1.74
N ALA A 204 -22.11 -19.06 2.20
CA ALA A 204 -21.14 -18.12 1.65
C ALA A 204 -20.05 -18.89 0.90
N VAL A 205 -19.86 -18.59 -0.39
CA VAL A 205 -18.82 -19.20 -1.23
C VAL A 205 -17.65 -18.22 -1.35
N CYS A 206 -16.60 -18.50 -0.59
CA CYS A 206 -15.41 -17.65 -0.40
C CYS A 206 -14.11 -18.37 -0.83
N VAL A 207 -14.21 -19.44 -1.63
CA VAL A 207 -13.05 -20.21 -2.11
C VAL A 207 -12.31 -19.47 -3.22
N SER A 208 -10.99 -19.57 -3.24
CA SER A 208 -10.18 -19.16 -4.39
C SER A 208 -10.24 -20.23 -5.47
N LEU A 209 -10.50 -19.84 -6.73
CA LEU A 209 -10.48 -20.75 -7.88
C LEU A 209 -9.07 -21.32 -8.09
N ASN A 210 -8.99 -22.64 -8.14
CA ASN A 210 -7.79 -23.45 -8.39
C ASN A 210 -8.20 -24.84 -8.88
N ASP A 211 -7.24 -25.72 -9.13
CA ASP A 211 -7.49 -27.08 -9.62
C ASP A 211 -8.41 -27.92 -8.71
N GLU A 212 -8.46 -27.64 -7.41
CA GLU A 212 -9.32 -28.34 -6.45
C GLU A 212 -10.76 -27.81 -6.40
N SER A 213 -10.98 -26.54 -6.76
CA SER A 213 -12.26 -25.84 -6.61
C SER A 213 -12.96 -25.53 -7.92
N VAL A 214 -12.25 -25.61 -9.05
CA VAL A 214 -12.82 -25.45 -10.38
C VAL A 214 -13.90 -26.52 -10.61
N HIS A 215 -15.09 -26.07 -10.98
CA HIS A 215 -16.29 -26.89 -11.17
C HIS A 215 -16.64 -27.81 -9.97
N ARG A 216 -16.16 -27.48 -8.78
CA ARG A 216 -16.30 -28.34 -7.61
C ARG A 216 -17.71 -28.32 -7.03
N LEU A 217 -18.43 -27.20 -7.14
CA LEU A 217 -19.86 -27.16 -6.86
C LEU A 217 -20.60 -27.78 -8.04
N ASP A 218 -21.06 -29.02 -7.86
CA ASP A 218 -21.77 -29.79 -8.88
C ASP A 218 -23.27 -29.92 -8.61
N ARG A 219 -23.97 -30.64 -9.50
CA ARG A 219 -25.42 -30.88 -9.38
C ARG A 219 -25.79 -31.50 -8.01
N VAL A 220 -25.01 -32.47 -7.54
CA VAL A 220 -25.29 -33.21 -6.30
C VAL A 220 -25.19 -32.27 -5.10
N LEU A 221 -24.17 -31.43 -5.08
CA LEU A 221 -23.97 -30.45 -4.01
C LEU A 221 -25.02 -29.34 -4.01
N ILE A 222 -25.54 -28.92 -5.17
CA ILE A 222 -26.67 -27.98 -5.20
C ILE A 222 -27.95 -28.65 -4.70
N GLN A 223 -28.19 -29.91 -5.07
CA GLN A 223 -29.39 -30.64 -4.69
C GLN A 223 -29.43 -31.05 -3.21
N CYS A 224 -28.29 -31.13 -2.52
CA CYS A 224 -28.24 -31.42 -1.08
C CYS A 224 -28.54 -30.20 -0.20
N LEU A 225 -28.66 -29.00 -0.78
CA LEU A 225 -29.01 -27.77 -0.05
C LEU A 225 -30.46 -27.79 0.42
N HIS A 226 -30.77 -26.94 1.39
CA HIS A 226 -32.15 -26.67 1.75
C HIS A 226 -32.92 -26.08 0.55
N ARG A 227 -34.21 -26.43 0.39
CA ARG A 227 -35.04 -25.99 -0.75
C ARG A 227 -35.09 -24.47 -0.92
N GLN A 228 -35.00 -23.73 0.19
CA GLN A 228 -35.00 -22.26 0.21
C GLN A 228 -33.62 -21.67 0.50
N ALA A 229 -32.55 -22.37 0.12
CA ALA A 229 -31.19 -21.93 0.41
C ALA A 229 -30.85 -20.60 -0.27
N ARG A 230 -30.02 -19.80 0.42
CA ARG A 230 -29.39 -18.61 -0.15
C ARG A 230 -27.89 -18.82 -0.23
N LEU A 231 -27.36 -18.71 -1.45
CA LEU A 231 -25.95 -18.83 -1.77
C LEU A 231 -25.42 -17.44 -2.16
N ILE A 232 -24.43 -16.95 -1.43
CA ILE A 232 -23.72 -15.72 -1.75
C ILE A 232 -22.33 -16.13 -2.22
N CYS A 233 -22.07 -15.99 -3.51
CA CYS A 233 -20.81 -16.29 -4.13
C CYS A 233 -20.03 -15.01 -4.39
N VAL A 234 -18.85 -14.91 -3.77
CA VAL A 234 -17.84 -13.88 -4.02
C VAL A 234 -16.56 -14.49 -4.62
N ALA A 235 -16.65 -15.76 -5.00
CA ALA A 235 -15.62 -16.49 -5.74
C ALA A 235 -15.85 -16.36 -7.24
N LYS A 236 -14.87 -16.78 -8.04
CA LYS A 236 -15.05 -16.84 -9.50
C LYS A 236 -16.18 -17.80 -9.85
N PRO A 237 -17.03 -17.49 -10.85
CA PRO A 237 -18.19 -18.33 -11.18
C PRO A 237 -17.83 -19.74 -11.66
N ASP A 238 -16.59 -19.97 -12.11
CA ASP A 238 -16.10 -21.29 -12.54
C ASP A 238 -16.04 -22.33 -11.42
N VAL A 239 -16.22 -21.94 -10.16
CA VAL A 239 -16.43 -22.91 -9.06
C VAL A 239 -17.67 -23.77 -9.27
N PHE A 240 -18.66 -23.29 -10.04
CA PHE A 240 -19.85 -24.05 -10.42
C PHE A 240 -19.58 -24.88 -11.69
N SER A 241 -19.95 -26.15 -11.67
CA SER A 241 -20.03 -26.98 -12.87
C SER A 241 -21.30 -26.66 -13.67
N ASP A 242 -21.35 -27.07 -14.93
CA ASP A 242 -22.56 -26.89 -15.75
C ASP A 242 -23.77 -27.59 -15.14
N GLY A 243 -23.55 -28.77 -14.53
CA GLY A 243 -24.58 -29.51 -13.81
C GLY A 243 -25.17 -28.73 -12.61
N ALA A 244 -24.34 -27.97 -11.90
CA ALA A 244 -24.80 -27.08 -10.83
C ALA A 244 -25.62 -25.91 -11.37
N LEU A 245 -25.24 -25.34 -12.52
CA LEU A 245 -25.99 -24.24 -13.14
C LEU A 245 -27.40 -24.69 -13.57
N TYR A 246 -27.53 -25.88 -14.16
CA TYR A 246 -28.84 -26.46 -14.44
C TYR A 246 -29.65 -26.70 -13.16
N ALA A 247 -29.03 -27.26 -12.12
CA ALA A 247 -29.72 -27.51 -10.85
C ALA A 247 -30.21 -26.21 -10.18
N LEU A 248 -29.43 -25.13 -10.27
CA LEU A 248 -29.82 -23.81 -9.80
C LEU A 248 -30.94 -23.19 -10.66
N ALA A 249 -30.92 -23.40 -11.97
CA ALA A 249 -31.96 -22.91 -12.89
C ALA A 249 -33.32 -23.60 -12.64
N GLU A 250 -33.29 -24.90 -12.35
CA GLU A 250 -34.45 -25.74 -12.04
C GLU A 250 -34.98 -25.53 -10.60
N ALA A 251 -34.19 -24.97 -9.69
CA ALA A 251 -34.57 -24.80 -8.29
C ALA A 251 -35.51 -23.60 -8.09
N GLU A 252 -36.75 -23.87 -7.68
CA GLU A 252 -37.80 -22.84 -7.53
C GLU A 252 -37.49 -21.77 -6.48
N HIS A 253 -36.77 -22.12 -5.41
CA HIS A 253 -36.64 -21.27 -4.23
C HIS A 253 -35.19 -20.99 -3.80
N ILE A 254 -34.20 -21.61 -4.44
CA ILE A 254 -32.79 -21.35 -4.14
C ILE A 254 -32.40 -19.99 -4.73
N GLN A 255 -31.82 -19.11 -3.93
CA GLN A 255 -31.33 -17.81 -4.37
C GLN A 255 -29.82 -17.84 -4.54
N LEU A 256 -29.34 -17.56 -5.75
CA LEU A 256 -27.93 -17.25 -5.99
C LEU A 256 -27.73 -15.73 -6.07
N VAL A 257 -26.80 -15.23 -5.27
CA VAL A 257 -26.21 -13.89 -5.41
C VAL A 257 -24.75 -14.08 -5.79
N LEU A 258 -24.34 -13.56 -6.94
CA LEU A 258 -22.99 -13.67 -7.46
C LEU A 258 -22.40 -12.26 -7.60
N ASP A 259 -21.35 -11.99 -6.82
CA ASP A 259 -20.62 -10.73 -6.86
C ASP A 259 -19.22 -10.92 -7.44
N TYR A 260 -18.93 -10.26 -8.57
CA TYR A 260 -17.61 -10.27 -9.18
C TYR A 260 -17.45 -9.09 -10.15
N GLY A 261 -16.25 -8.90 -10.71
CA GLY A 261 -15.98 -7.89 -11.73
C GLY A 261 -16.84 -8.05 -13.00
N PRO A 262 -17.19 -6.93 -13.70
CA PRO A 262 -18.13 -6.94 -14.83
C PRO A 262 -17.79 -7.94 -15.93
N ALA A 263 -16.52 -8.00 -16.36
CA ALA A 263 -16.09 -8.89 -17.44
C ALA A 263 -16.34 -10.37 -17.12
N THR A 264 -16.07 -10.79 -15.89
CA THR A 264 -16.29 -12.18 -15.46
C THR A 264 -17.78 -12.50 -15.29
N LEU A 265 -18.59 -11.51 -14.91
CA LEU A 265 -20.05 -11.68 -14.90
C LEU A 265 -20.62 -11.77 -16.32
N ASP A 266 -20.04 -11.06 -17.29
CA ASP A 266 -20.40 -11.18 -18.70
C ASP A 266 -20.03 -12.56 -19.27
N GLU A 267 -18.85 -13.08 -18.94
CA GLU A 267 -18.44 -14.45 -19.26
C GLU A 267 -19.40 -15.49 -18.66
N PHE A 268 -19.83 -15.27 -17.41
CA PHE A 268 -20.83 -16.11 -16.75
C PHE A 268 -22.18 -16.09 -17.48
N ARG A 269 -22.68 -14.90 -17.87
CA ARG A 269 -23.91 -14.76 -18.67
C ARG A 269 -23.80 -15.55 -19.97
N GLN A 270 -22.71 -15.35 -20.72
CA GLN A 270 -22.47 -16.06 -21.98
C GLN A 270 -22.39 -17.58 -21.79
N ARG A 271 -21.80 -18.05 -20.68
CA ARG A 271 -21.79 -19.49 -20.34
C ARG A 271 -23.20 -20.03 -20.13
N THR A 272 -24.03 -19.36 -19.33
CA THR A 272 -25.42 -19.79 -19.09
C THR A 272 -26.28 -19.77 -20.37
N GLN A 273 -26.03 -18.81 -21.26
CA GLN A 273 -26.69 -18.73 -22.57
C GLN A 273 -26.32 -19.92 -23.47
N ARG A 274 -25.03 -20.26 -23.56
CA ARG A 274 -24.56 -21.43 -24.33
C ARG A 274 -25.13 -22.75 -23.81
N LEU A 275 -25.41 -22.84 -22.51
CA LEU A 275 -26.05 -24.00 -21.88
C LEU A 275 -27.57 -24.04 -22.08
N GLY A 276 -28.19 -23.00 -22.65
CA GLY A 276 -29.65 -22.89 -22.79
C GLY A 276 -30.38 -22.65 -21.46
N CYS A 277 -29.67 -22.22 -20.42
CA CYS A 277 -30.22 -21.91 -19.09
C CYS A 277 -29.87 -20.47 -18.70
N GLU A 278 -30.22 -19.50 -19.54
CA GLU A 278 -29.92 -18.08 -19.29
C GLU A 278 -30.41 -17.63 -17.91
N VAL A 279 -29.64 -16.78 -17.22
CA VAL A 279 -29.96 -16.37 -15.85
C VAL A 279 -31.39 -15.82 -15.69
N SER A 280 -31.92 -15.14 -16.71
CA SER A 280 -33.28 -14.59 -16.72
C SER A 280 -34.40 -15.64 -16.85
N THR A 281 -34.09 -16.86 -17.26
CA THR A 281 -35.07 -17.96 -17.42
C THR A 281 -35.14 -18.89 -16.22
N TRP A 282 -34.27 -18.71 -15.23
CA TRP A 282 -34.30 -19.50 -13.99
C TRP A 282 -35.60 -19.21 -13.23
N TYR A 283 -36.14 -20.21 -12.53
CA TYR A 283 -37.32 -20.00 -11.67
C TYR A 283 -37.10 -18.87 -10.66
N ARG A 284 -35.88 -18.79 -10.12
CA ARG A 284 -35.39 -17.68 -9.31
C ARG A 284 -34.10 -17.11 -9.93
N PRO A 285 -34.20 -16.05 -10.75
CA PRO A 285 -33.04 -15.47 -11.43
C PRO A 285 -31.90 -15.12 -10.48
N ALA A 286 -30.67 -15.49 -10.84
CA ALA A 286 -29.49 -15.13 -10.07
C ALA A 286 -29.30 -13.61 -10.05
N THR A 287 -28.93 -13.09 -8.88
CA THR A 287 -28.59 -11.67 -8.71
C THR A 287 -27.11 -11.48 -9.03
N LEU A 288 -26.80 -10.81 -10.14
CA LEU A 288 -25.43 -10.51 -10.57
C LEU A 288 -25.05 -9.07 -10.20
N THR A 289 -23.93 -8.87 -9.50
CA THR A 289 -23.61 -7.60 -8.85
C THR A 289 -22.09 -7.36 -8.75
N THR A 290 -21.69 -6.11 -8.60
CA THR A 290 -20.28 -5.65 -8.51
C THR A 290 -20.07 -4.79 -7.25
N GLN A 291 -20.84 -5.05 -6.19
CA GLN A 291 -21.00 -4.17 -5.03
C GLN A 291 -20.12 -4.53 -3.84
N ALA A 292 -19.56 -5.75 -3.76
CA ALA A 292 -18.88 -6.20 -2.54
C ALA A 292 -17.62 -5.38 -2.19
N SER A 293 -17.00 -4.72 -3.18
CA SER A 293 -15.73 -3.98 -3.01
C SER A 293 -15.73 -2.55 -3.60
N THR A 294 -16.91 -1.95 -3.75
CA THR A 294 -17.09 -0.64 -4.40
C THR A 294 -17.53 0.48 -3.45
N THR A 295 -17.57 0.21 -2.15
CA THR A 295 -17.87 1.24 -1.16
C THR A 295 -16.68 2.21 -1.03
N GLU A 296 -16.98 3.46 -0.68
CA GLU A 296 -15.94 4.48 -0.42
C GLU A 296 -14.99 4.03 0.70
N ALA A 297 -15.51 3.34 1.73
CA ALA A 297 -14.69 2.79 2.81
C ALA A 297 -13.72 1.70 2.31
N CYS A 298 -14.20 0.76 1.50
CA CYS A 298 -13.35 -0.25 0.88
C CYS A 298 -12.28 0.40 0.00
N HIS A 299 -12.62 1.47 -0.70
CA HIS A 299 -11.67 2.19 -1.51
C HIS A 299 -10.59 2.90 -0.69
N ARG A 300 -10.94 3.50 0.45
CA ARG A 300 -9.94 4.11 1.35
C ARG A 300 -8.94 3.09 1.86
N ASP A 301 -9.39 1.90 2.26
CA ASP A 301 -8.48 0.86 2.77
C ASP A 301 -7.56 0.33 1.66
N LEU A 302 -8.09 0.16 0.45
CA LEU A 302 -7.28 -0.22 -0.72
C LEU A 302 -6.30 0.89 -1.13
N ASP A 303 -6.71 2.15 -1.10
CA ASP A 303 -5.85 3.29 -1.39
C ASP A 303 -4.73 3.41 -0.35
N TYR A 304 -5.05 3.18 0.93
CA TYR A 304 -4.07 3.11 2.00
C TYR A 304 -3.02 2.03 1.69
N ALA A 305 -3.46 0.79 1.43
CA ALA A 305 -2.56 -0.31 1.13
C ALA A 305 -1.68 -0.04 -0.11
N VAL A 306 -2.27 0.51 -1.17
CA VAL A 306 -1.52 0.92 -2.37
C VAL A 306 -0.51 2.03 -2.04
N SER A 307 -0.89 3.02 -1.24
CA SER A 307 0.00 4.12 -0.84
C SER A 307 1.21 3.61 -0.05
N ILE A 308 1.03 2.61 0.82
CA ILE A 308 2.13 1.97 1.54
C ILE A 308 3.06 1.25 0.57
N GLN A 309 2.53 0.48 -0.38
CA GLN A 309 3.36 -0.21 -1.39
C GLN A 309 4.17 0.78 -2.23
N LEU A 310 3.54 1.85 -2.73
CA LEU A 310 4.23 2.90 -3.46
C LEU A 310 5.32 3.56 -2.60
N SER A 311 5.05 3.82 -1.33
CA SER A 311 6.00 4.43 -0.39
C SER A 311 7.21 3.54 -0.14
N LEU A 312 7.02 2.23 0.01
CA LEU A 312 8.11 1.27 0.19
C LEU A 312 8.99 1.18 -1.05
N MET A 313 8.38 1.21 -2.24
CA MET A 313 9.14 1.24 -3.49
C MET A 313 9.92 2.54 -3.64
N ALA A 314 9.29 3.67 -3.35
CA ALA A 314 9.93 4.98 -3.35
C ALA A 314 11.12 5.01 -2.39
N LEU A 315 10.92 4.50 -1.17
CA LEU A 315 11.96 4.37 -0.15
C LEU A 315 13.14 3.53 -0.65
N ARG A 316 12.89 2.36 -1.24
CA ARG A 316 13.95 1.50 -1.80
C ARG A 316 14.67 2.20 -2.95
N GLY A 317 13.95 2.90 -3.82
CA GLY A 317 14.52 3.70 -4.91
C GLY A 317 15.44 4.80 -4.39
N LEU A 318 14.96 5.58 -3.41
CA LEU A 318 15.71 6.63 -2.72
C LEU A 318 17.00 6.07 -2.13
N VAL A 319 16.91 5.02 -1.31
CA VAL A 319 18.08 4.39 -0.67
C VAL A 319 19.06 3.87 -1.71
N ARG A 320 18.58 3.16 -2.73
CA ARG A 320 19.44 2.64 -3.82
C ARG A 320 20.21 3.76 -4.52
N ARG A 321 19.55 4.88 -4.84
CA ARG A 321 20.21 6.04 -5.47
C ARG A 321 21.27 6.65 -4.57
N LYS A 322 20.97 6.81 -3.27
CA LYS A 322 21.92 7.37 -2.30
C LYS A 322 23.11 6.46 -2.05
N LEU A 323 22.90 5.15 -1.94
CA LEU A 323 23.98 4.18 -1.75
C LEU A 323 24.90 4.07 -2.98
N ALA A 324 24.38 4.31 -4.18
CA ALA A 324 25.18 4.34 -5.41
C ALA A 324 26.07 5.59 -5.53
N GLN A 325 25.84 6.61 -4.71
CA GLN A 325 26.59 7.86 -4.70
C GLN A 325 27.64 7.86 -3.56
N SER A 326 28.67 8.69 -3.73
CA SER A 326 29.54 9.03 -2.60
C SER A 326 28.81 10.01 -1.68
N LEU A 327 28.79 9.71 -0.39
CA LEU A 327 28.33 10.57 0.68
C LEU A 327 29.50 11.31 1.35
N THR A 328 30.67 11.38 0.69
CA THR A 328 31.82 12.15 1.15
C THR A 328 31.54 13.64 1.00
N LEU A 329 31.63 14.39 2.10
CA LEU A 329 31.41 15.84 2.04
C LEU A 329 32.49 16.54 1.20
N PRO A 330 32.12 17.44 0.27
CA PRO A 330 33.08 18.19 -0.53
C PRO A 330 33.98 19.05 0.37
N SER A 331 35.28 19.09 0.08
CA SER A 331 36.23 19.96 0.79
C SER A 331 36.20 21.42 0.32
N LEU A 332 35.59 21.69 -0.84
CA LEU A 332 35.46 23.04 -1.39
C LEU A 332 34.05 23.61 -1.10
N PRO A 333 33.93 24.94 -0.87
CA PRO A 333 32.65 25.61 -0.81
C PRO A 333 31.82 25.42 -2.10
N ALA A 334 30.50 25.51 -1.98
CA ALA A 334 29.62 25.56 -3.14
C ALA A 334 29.89 26.83 -3.97
N ALA A 335 29.73 26.74 -5.29
CA ALA A 335 29.88 27.90 -6.18
C ALA A 335 28.90 29.03 -5.80
N ALA A 336 29.26 30.29 -6.05
CA ALA A 336 28.40 31.43 -5.72
C ALA A 336 27.06 31.43 -6.48
N SER A 337 26.98 30.73 -7.61
CA SER A 337 25.76 30.52 -8.40
C SER A 337 24.90 29.36 -7.92
N ALA A 338 25.37 28.56 -6.96
CA ALA A 338 24.61 27.42 -6.47
C ALA A 338 23.34 27.86 -5.72
N PRO A 339 22.24 27.10 -5.82
CA PRO A 339 21.00 27.41 -5.14
C PRO A 339 21.19 27.47 -3.62
N ARG A 340 20.49 28.39 -2.96
CA ARG A 340 20.59 28.64 -1.52
C ARG A 340 19.53 27.85 -0.76
N VAL A 341 19.89 27.35 0.42
CA VAL A 341 18.95 26.77 1.39
C VAL A 341 19.28 27.25 2.79
N SER A 342 18.25 27.63 3.53
CA SER A 342 18.34 27.96 4.96
C SER A 342 17.68 26.87 5.78
N ILE A 343 18.40 26.33 6.76
CA ILE A 343 17.90 25.31 7.69
C ILE A 343 17.71 25.96 9.06
N ILE A 344 16.57 25.75 9.68
CA ILE A 344 16.27 26.20 11.04
C ILE A 344 16.25 24.96 11.94
N GLY A 345 17.18 24.89 12.88
CA GLY A 345 17.40 23.74 13.76
C GLY A 345 18.84 23.25 13.67
N ARG A 346 19.56 23.22 14.80
CA ARG A 346 20.96 22.72 14.90
C ARG A 346 21.10 21.33 15.51
N GLY A 347 19.97 20.68 15.78
CA GLY A 347 19.94 19.28 16.16
C GLY A 347 20.54 18.37 15.08
N ILE A 348 20.65 17.09 15.38
CA ILE A 348 21.27 16.12 14.46
C ILE A 348 20.55 16.08 13.10
N ASN A 349 19.23 16.24 13.09
CA ASN A 349 18.43 16.29 11.87
C ASN A 349 18.77 17.50 11.00
N GLY A 350 18.99 18.67 11.61
CA GLY A 350 19.45 19.87 10.91
C GLY A 350 20.84 19.68 10.28
N LEU A 351 21.74 18.97 10.97
CA LEU A 351 23.06 18.63 10.43
C LEU A 351 22.95 17.64 9.27
N PHE A 352 22.13 16.60 9.36
CA PHE A 352 21.92 15.66 8.26
C PHE A 352 21.28 16.31 7.03
N LEU A 353 20.34 17.23 7.22
CA LEU A 353 19.83 18.07 6.13
C LEU A 353 20.95 18.86 5.47
N ALA A 354 21.82 19.49 6.27
CA ALA A 354 22.95 20.23 5.74
C ALA A 354 23.91 19.32 4.98
N VAL A 355 24.14 18.08 5.43
CA VAL A 355 24.92 17.06 4.71
C VAL A 355 24.30 16.79 3.34
N MET A 356 23.03 16.41 3.30
CA MET A 356 22.37 16.01 2.05
C MET A 356 22.29 17.17 1.04
N LEU A 357 21.94 18.36 1.52
CA LEU A 357 21.90 19.55 0.67
C LEU A 357 23.29 19.98 0.20
N ARG A 358 24.33 19.82 1.03
CA ARG A 358 25.69 20.12 0.59
C ARG A 358 26.18 19.12 -0.46
N LEU A 359 25.89 17.82 -0.30
CA LEU A 359 26.18 16.79 -1.30
C LEU A 359 25.47 17.08 -2.63
N ALA A 360 24.25 17.64 -2.57
CA ALA A 360 23.50 18.11 -3.74
C ALA A 360 23.93 19.49 -4.27
N ASN A 361 25.08 20.00 -3.82
CA ASN A 361 25.70 21.25 -4.24
C ASN A 361 24.94 22.54 -3.92
N TYR A 362 24.18 22.59 -2.82
CA TYR A 362 23.54 23.83 -2.36
C TYR A 362 24.47 24.68 -1.48
N GLN A 363 24.24 25.99 -1.49
CA GLN A 363 24.75 26.91 -0.47
C GLN A 363 23.88 26.81 0.78
N VAL A 364 24.42 26.21 1.84
CA VAL A 364 23.65 25.92 3.06
C VAL A 364 24.01 26.88 4.19
N THR A 365 22.98 27.43 4.84
CA THR A 365 23.10 28.18 6.10
C THR A 365 22.21 27.55 7.17
N VAL A 366 22.78 27.25 8.35
CA VAL A 366 22.07 26.60 9.46
C VAL A 366 21.91 27.54 10.66
N TYR A 367 20.67 27.91 10.94
CA TYR A 367 20.25 28.78 12.03
C TYR A 367 19.74 27.96 13.23
N GLY A 368 19.94 28.45 14.47
CA GLY A 368 19.33 27.86 15.67
C GLY A 368 20.25 27.76 16.90
N GLY A 369 19.64 27.41 18.05
CA GLY A 369 20.30 27.03 19.31
C GLY A 369 19.98 25.58 19.70
N ASP A 370 20.73 25.02 20.66
CA ASP A 370 20.54 23.65 21.17
C ASP A 370 19.23 23.57 21.98
N GLN A 371 18.11 23.22 21.36
CA GLN A 371 16.86 22.93 22.07
C GLN A 371 16.78 21.45 22.46
N LYS A 372 16.17 21.19 23.63
CA LYS A 372 15.90 19.85 24.15
C LYS A 372 14.67 19.24 23.45
N SER A 373 14.80 17.96 23.10
CA SER A 373 13.77 17.11 22.54
C SER A 373 12.68 16.80 23.55
N ASP A 374 11.44 16.64 23.10
CA ASP A 374 10.65 15.41 23.29
C ASP A 374 9.34 15.53 22.49
N GLY A 375 9.21 14.70 21.46
CA GLY A 375 8.01 14.59 20.64
C GLY A 375 7.73 13.12 20.32
N VAL A 376 6.53 12.66 20.65
CA VAL A 376 6.02 11.33 20.29
C VAL A 376 5.18 11.47 19.02
N SER A 377 5.26 10.51 18.08
CA SER A 377 4.25 10.46 17.00
C SER A 377 3.99 9.07 16.43
N TYR A 378 2.78 8.98 15.88
CA TYR A 378 2.11 7.83 15.32
C TYR A 378 2.59 7.59 13.88
N ALA A 379 3.36 6.53 13.67
CA ALA A 379 3.70 6.02 12.36
C ALA A 379 3.24 4.56 12.24
N ASP A 380 2.86 4.16 11.02
CA ASP A 380 2.48 2.77 10.73
C ASP A 380 3.65 1.83 11.06
N PRO A 381 3.44 0.77 11.87
CA PRO A 381 4.51 -0.12 12.31
C PRO A 381 5.30 -0.75 11.17
N TYR A 382 4.70 -0.97 9.98
CA TYR A 382 5.40 -1.60 8.86
C TYR A 382 6.36 -0.62 8.14
N LEU A 383 5.91 0.61 7.87
CA LEU A 383 6.76 1.62 7.24
C LEU A 383 7.90 2.05 8.19
N VAL A 384 7.64 2.06 9.50
CA VAL A 384 8.65 2.38 10.52
C VAL A 384 9.84 1.43 10.48
N VAL A 385 9.59 0.12 10.36
CA VAL A 385 10.68 -0.88 10.32
C VAL A 385 11.54 -0.70 9.08
N GLU A 386 10.93 -0.53 7.90
CA GLU A 386 11.66 -0.35 6.65
C GLU A 386 12.39 0.99 6.61
N CYS A 387 11.79 2.07 7.10
CA CYS A 387 12.46 3.37 7.26
C CYS A 387 13.65 3.27 8.23
N ASN A 388 13.53 2.50 9.31
CA ASN A 388 14.63 2.29 10.25
C ASN A 388 15.81 1.59 9.58
N ARG A 389 15.53 0.48 8.89
CA ARG A 389 16.53 -0.27 8.14
C ARG A 389 17.22 0.60 7.09
N ALA A 390 16.45 1.35 6.31
CA ALA A 390 16.96 2.30 5.32
C ALA A 390 17.85 3.38 5.96
N GLY A 391 17.45 3.94 7.10
CA GLY A 391 18.24 4.93 7.83
C GLY A 391 19.58 4.38 8.30
N ILE A 392 19.59 3.14 8.82
CA ILE A 392 20.81 2.42 9.23
C ILE A 392 21.77 2.26 8.04
N GLU A 393 21.28 1.77 6.90
CA GLU A 393 22.10 1.55 5.70
C GLU A 393 22.73 2.86 5.19
N LEU A 394 21.97 3.95 5.15
CA LEU A 394 22.48 5.27 4.74
C LEU A 394 23.48 5.84 5.74
N PHE A 395 23.25 5.64 7.04
CA PHE A 395 24.16 6.09 8.08
C PHE A 395 25.49 5.34 8.02
N ASP A 396 25.47 4.03 7.82
CA ASP A 396 26.70 3.24 7.66
C ASP A 396 27.50 3.67 6.43
N LYS A 397 26.81 3.91 5.31
CA LYS A 397 27.46 4.46 4.11
C LYS A 397 28.09 5.81 4.39
N PHE A 398 27.37 6.70 5.07
CA PHE A 398 27.87 8.04 5.39
C PHE A 398 29.12 7.99 6.29
N LEU A 399 29.14 7.12 7.30
CA LEU A 399 30.31 6.94 8.16
C LEU A 399 31.49 6.34 7.38
N ALA A 400 31.25 5.35 6.52
CA ALA A 400 32.28 4.72 5.70
C ALA A 400 32.93 5.70 4.71
N ASP A 401 32.13 6.59 4.12
CA ASP A 401 32.59 7.55 3.12
C ASP A 401 33.34 8.77 3.71
N ASN A 402 33.27 8.96 5.04
CA ASN A 402 33.88 10.09 5.73
C ASN A 402 34.84 9.59 6.82
N PRO A 403 36.14 9.44 6.52
CA PRO A 403 37.11 8.76 7.40
C PRO A 403 37.19 9.31 8.83
N THR A 404 36.96 10.61 9.04
CA THR A 404 36.95 11.23 10.38
C THR A 404 35.80 10.74 11.26
N LEU A 405 34.74 10.19 10.64
CA LEU A 405 33.57 9.65 11.31
C LEU A 405 33.64 8.13 11.51
N ALA A 406 34.61 7.43 10.92
CA ALA A 406 34.69 5.96 10.95
C ALA A 406 34.72 5.39 12.38
N LYS A 407 35.26 6.14 13.34
CA LYS A 407 35.28 5.79 14.78
C LYS A 407 33.88 5.62 15.40
N PHE A 408 32.84 6.18 14.80
CA PHE A 408 31.46 6.05 15.28
C PHE A 408 30.72 4.85 14.69
N ALA A 409 31.33 4.08 13.78
CA ALA A 409 30.72 2.88 13.19
C ALA A 409 30.68 1.69 14.18
N GLN A 410 31.60 1.63 15.14
CA GLN A 410 31.77 0.52 16.09
C GLN A 410 30.97 0.68 17.39
N ALA A 411 30.34 1.83 17.63
CA ALA A 411 29.64 2.12 18.89
C ALA A 411 28.22 1.51 19.00
N ARG A 412 27.86 0.58 18.10
CA ARG A 412 26.50 0.00 18.03
C ARG A 412 26.20 -1.06 19.09
N ASP A 413 27.21 -1.64 19.72
CA ASP A 413 27.06 -2.82 20.60
C ASP A 413 27.12 -2.50 22.11
N VAL A 414 27.16 -1.23 22.52
CA VAL A 414 27.31 -0.87 23.96
C VAL A 414 26.02 -0.29 24.54
N GLU A 415 25.55 -0.92 25.61
CA GLU A 415 24.33 -0.61 26.38
C GLU A 415 24.20 0.87 26.79
N VAL A 416 23.09 1.48 26.36
CA VAL A 416 22.14 2.46 26.97
C VAL A 416 22.61 3.58 27.93
N SER A 417 23.84 3.62 28.45
CA SER A 417 24.29 4.68 29.39
C SER A 417 25.27 5.71 28.81
N SER A 418 25.88 5.47 27.64
CA SER A 418 26.85 6.39 26.98
C SER A 418 26.29 7.22 25.82
N TYR A 419 25.05 6.96 25.39
CA TYR A 419 24.44 7.50 24.15
C TYR A 419 24.52 9.04 24.02
N GLY A 420 24.45 9.77 25.15
CA GLY A 420 24.47 11.24 25.13
C GLY A 420 25.82 11.84 24.74
N LEU A 421 26.94 11.28 25.22
CA LEU A 421 28.29 11.82 24.98
C LEU A 421 28.77 11.51 23.56
N GLU A 422 28.54 10.29 23.08
CA GLU A 422 28.90 9.89 21.71
C GLU A 422 28.11 10.69 20.67
N LEU A 423 26.83 10.98 20.91
CA LEU A 423 26.02 11.81 20.04
C LEU A 423 26.51 13.27 19.99
N ILE A 424 26.97 13.83 21.12
CA ILE A 424 27.56 15.17 21.16
C ILE A 424 28.85 15.21 20.33
N HIS A 425 29.70 14.19 20.46
CA HIS A 425 30.94 14.08 19.68
C HIS A 425 30.66 13.91 18.19
N LEU A 426 29.70 13.06 17.81
CA LEU A 426 29.27 12.88 16.43
C LEU A 426 28.75 14.19 15.83
N LYS A 427 27.85 14.91 16.53
CA LYS A 427 27.34 16.22 16.10
C LYS A 427 28.47 17.21 15.87
N LYS A 428 29.47 17.26 16.76
CA LYS A 428 30.62 18.17 16.65
C LYS A 428 31.46 17.87 15.41
N GLU A 429 31.73 16.59 15.14
CA GLU A 429 32.53 16.15 13.98
C GLU A 429 31.79 16.41 12.67
N ILE A 430 30.48 16.12 12.59
CA ILE A 430 29.65 16.45 11.42
C ILE A 430 29.64 17.96 11.19
N LYS A 431 29.45 18.76 12.24
CA LYS A 431 29.48 20.22 12.14
C LYS A 431 30.83 20.75 11.65
N ALA A 432 31.94 20.16 12.10
CA ALA A 432 33.28 20.52 11.64
C ALA A 432 33.46 20.20 10.14
N LEU A 433 33.05 19.01 9.69
CA LEU A 433 33.07 18.65 8.27
C LEU A 433 32.22 19.59 7.40
N LEU A 434 31.01 19.91 7.85
CA LEU A 434 30.13 20.86 7.16
C LEU A 434 30.75 22.26 7.09
N GLY A 435 31.38 22.72 8.18
CA GLY A 435 32.10 23.99 8.21
C GLY A 435 33.24 24.05 7.20
N SER A 436 34.05 23.00 7.11
CA SER A 436 35.10 22.85 6.09
C SER A 436 34.54 22.82 4.67
N SER A 437 33.31 22.30 4.49
CA SER A 437 32.59 22.28 3.21
C SER A 437 31.92 23.62 2.84
N GLY A 438 32.10 24.66 3.67
CA GLY A 438 31.56 26.01 3.42
C GLY A 438 30.14 26.25 3.95
N VAL A 439 29.58 25.35 4.77
CA VAL A 439 28.28 25.56 5.42
C VAL A 439 28.41 26.62 6.53
N ARG A 440 27.49 27.58 6.54
CA ARG A 440 27.50 28.70 7.50
C ARG A 440 26.65 28.39 8.72
N PHE A 441 27.14 28.76 9.91
CA PHE A 441 26.44 28.60 11.19
C PHE A 441 26.32 29.96 11.94
N PRO A 442 25.38 30.86 11.57
CA PRO A 442 25.22 32.16 12.21
C PRO A 442 24.73 32.07 13.66
N SER A 443 25.32 32.81 14.61
CA SER A 443 24.94 32.71 16.03
C SER A 443 23.49 33.12 16.33
N GLN A 444 22.90 33.99 15.52
CA GLN A 444 21.56 34.55 15.74
C GLN A 444 20.47 33.69 15.08
N PRO A 445 19.38 33.32 15.80
CA PRO A 445 18.22 32.67 15.21
C PRO A 445 17.43 33.65 14.32
N LEU A 446 16.69 33.13 13.35
CA LEU A 446 15.78 33.93 12.52
C LEU A 446 14.41 34.09 13.22
N SER A 447 13.86 35.29 13.16
CA SER A 447 12.46 35.55 13.52
C SER A 447 11.50 35.06 12.43
N PRO A 448 10.22 34.77 12.75
CA PRO A 448 9.21 34.38 11.76
C PRO A 448 9.08 35.35 10.58
N VAL A 449 9.25 36.65 10.82
CA VAL A 449 9.22 37.68 9.75
C VAL A 449 10.41 37.54 8.82
N GLN A 450 11.61 37.27 9.35
CA GLN A 450 12.80 37.02 8.53
C GLN A 450 12.69 35.71 7.75
N ILE A 451 12.09 34.68 8.33
CA ILE A 451 11.79 33.40 7.65
C ILE A 451 10.84 33.66 6.47
N ALA A 452 9.75 34.40 6.70
CA ALA A 452 8.80 34.74 5.65
C ALA A 452 9.43 35.61 4.54
N ALA A 453 10.35 36.51 4.87
CA ALA A 453 11.05 37.33 3.90
C ALA A 453 12.03 36.49 3.06
N GLN A 454 12.88 35.68 3.71
CA GLN A 454 13.88 34.86 3.04
C GLN A 454 13.28 33.74 2.20
N SER A 455 12.11 33.21 2.56
CA SER A 455 11.44 32.14 1.81
C SER A 455 10.92 32.58 0.43
N ARG A 456 10.98 33.89 0.13
CA ARG A 456 10.70 34.44 -1.20
C ARG A 456 11.89 34.32 -2.16
N GLU A 457 13.11 34.25 -1.62
CA GLU A 457 14.35 34.23 -2.39
C GLU A 457 14.93 32.82 -2.54
N HIS A 458 14.74 31.98 -1.52
CA HIS A 458 15.31 30.63 -1.50
C HIS A 458 14.55 29.69 -0.57
N PHE A 459 14.89 28.40 -0.61
CA PHE A 459 14.22 27.39 0.21
C PHE A 459 14.54 27.51 1.69
N ILE A 460 13.52 27.41 2.54
CA ILE A 460 13.68 27.30 3.98
C ILE A 460 13.18 25.93 4.43
N VAL A 461 14.00 25.26 5.25
CA VAL A 461 13.67 23.96 5.86
C VAL A 461 13.70 24.12 7.37
N ILE A 462 12.63 23.71 8.04
CA ILE A 462 12.52 23.76 9.49
C ILE A 462 12.69 22.34 10.02
N ALA A 463 13.81 22.07 10.67
CA ALA A 463 14.02 20.86 11.45
C ALA A 463 13.53 21.12 12.89
N CYS A 464 12.25 20.86 13.13
CA CYS A 464 11.63 20.94 14.46
C CYS A 464 11.42 19.53 15.00
N GLU A 465 11.49 19.35 16.32
CA GLU A 465 11.26 18.06 17.00
C GLU A 465 9.90 18.05 17.74
N GLU A 466 8.94 18.86 17.32
CA GLU A 466 7.61 18.90 17.94
C GLU A 466 6.68 17.81 17.37
N GLU A 467 5.92 17.14 18.25
CA GLU A 467 4.88 16.15 17.92
C GLU A 467 5.35 15.03 16.98
N GLY A 468 6.61 14.64 17.16
CA GLY A 468 7.31 13.57 16.46
C GLY A 468 7.34 13.70 14.95
N VAL A 469 7.24 14.90 14.36
CA VAL A 469 7.58 15.17 12.96
C VAL A 469 8.90 15.92 12.95
N SER A 470 10.00 15.27 12.56
CA SER A 470 11.35 15.82 12.76
C SER A 470 11.83 16.77 11.66
N ILE A 471 11.19 16.78 10.48
CA ILE A 471 11.65 17.61 9.36
C ILE A 471 10.47 18.22 8.58
N VAL A 472 10.14 19.47 8.86
CA VAL A 472 9.13 20.20 8.10
C VAL A 472 9.79 20.99 6.98
N TYR A 473 9.53 20.62 5.73
CA TYR A 473 9.82 21.48 4.59
C TYR A 473 8.71 22.54 4.49
N CYS A 474 9.08 23.80 4.67
CA CYS A 474 8.17 24.94 4.59
C CYS A 474 8.79 26.04 3.73
N CYS A 475 8.44 26.09 2.45
CA CYS A 475 8.54 27.35 1.71
C CYS A 475 7.19 28.08 1.79
N ALA A 476 7.18 29.40 1.61
CA ALA A 476 5.97 30.22 1.75
C ALA A 476 4.77 29.73 0.91
N HIS A 477 4.97 28.84 -0.08
CA HIS A 477 3.98 28.37 -1.03
C HIS A 477 3.84 26.83 -1.11
N HIS A 478 4.66 26.06 -0.39
CA HIS A 478 4.55 24.59 -0.32
C HIS A 478 4.82 24.10 1.11
N HIS A 479 3.74 23.68 1.79
CA HIS A 479 3.85 22.87 2.99
C HIS A 479 3.93 21.41 2.57
N ILE A 480 5.08 20.78 2.77
CA ILE A 480 5.21 19.32 2.69
C ILE A 480 5.61 18.85 4.08
N ALA A 481 4.69 18.17 4.75
CA ALA A 481 4.96 17.53 6.03
C ALA A 481 5.85 16.30 5.78
N ALA A 482 7.14 16.41 6.11
CA ALA A 482 8.05 15.28 6.07
C ALA A 482 8.27 14.68 7.48
N GLY A 483 7.90 13.41 7.61
CA GLY A 483 8.64 12.47 8.46
C GLY A 483 8.50 12.59 9.96
N GLY A 484 7.57 11.79 10.49
CA GLY A 484 7.66 11.10 11.77
C GLY A 484 9.07 10.68 12.23
N THR A 485 9.57 11.14 13.39
CA THR A 485 10.55 10.37 14.18
C THR A 485 10.09 10.32 15.62
N TYR A 486 9.80 9.14 16.15
CA TYR A 486 10.58 8.60 17.27
C TYR A 486 10.12 7.17 17.58
N ALA A 487 10.98 6.20 17.27
CA ALA A 487 10.93 4.90 17.92
C ALA A 487 12.33 4.32 18.19
N ALA A 488 13.39 4.69 17.43
CA ALA A 488 14.69 4.02 17.57
C ALA A 488 15.97 4.80 17.12
N GLY A 489 16.10 6.10 17.43
CA GLY A 489 17.42 6.77 17.45
C GLY A 489 17.91 7.49 16.18
N THR A 490 19.18 7.92 16.22
CA THR A 490 19.87 8.86 15.32
C THR A 490 19.90 8.46 13.84
N THR A 491 19.68 7.20 13.50
CA THR A 491 19.93 6.60 12.18
C THR A 491 18.90 7.02 11.12
N GLN A 492 17.67 7.33 11.50
CA GLN A 492 16.61 7.71 10.55
C GLN A 492 16.76 9.14 10.00
N GLY A 493 17.53 10.01 10.66
CA GLY A 493 17.63 11.42 10.26
C GLY A 493 18.24 11.62 8.87
N LEU A 494 19.18 10.77 8.44
CA LEU A 494 19.75 10.83 7.09
C LEU A 494 18.77 10.41 6.00
N LEU A 495 17.88 9.45 6.30
CA LEU A 495 16.83 9.05 5.38
C LEU A 495 15.90 10.22 5.10
N TRP A 496 15.40 10.87 6.15
CA TRP A 496 14.52 12.02 6.01
C TRP A 496 15.20 13.21 5.35
N ALA A 497 16.47 13.45 5.66
CA ALA A 497 17.28 14.45 4.97
C ALA A 497 17.42 14.16 3.47
N SER A 498 17.60 12.89 3.10
CA SER A 498 17.68 12.45 1.71
C SER A 498 16.36 12.69 0.97
N LEU A 499 15.24 12.39 1.62
CA LEU A 499 13.91 12.63 1.07
C LEU A 499 13.66 14.12 0.81
N VAL A 500 13.91 14.98 1.81
CA VAL A 500 13.74 16.44 1.65
C VAL A 500 14.62 16.99 0.55
N GLN A 501 15.86 16.51 0.46
CA GLN A 501 16.77 16.90 -0.60
C GLN A 501 16.21 16.55 -2.00
N GLU A 502 15.65 15.35 -2.20
CA GLU A 502 15.08 14.97 -3.50
C GLU A 502 13.80 15.77 -3.82
N ILE A 503 12.96 16.05 -2.82
CA ILE A 503 11.78 16.91 -3.00
C ILE A 503 12.17 18.33 -3.43
N ILE A 504 13.21 18.91 -2.82
CA ILE A 504 13.71 20.24 -3.21
C ILE A 504 14.22 20.23 -4.66
N GLN A 505 14.98 19.21 -5.05
CA GLN A 505 15.47 19.07 -6.43
C GLN A 505 14.32 18.92 -7.44
N ALA A 506 13.33 18.09 -7.13
CA ALA A 506 12.18 17.89 -8.00
C ALA A 506 11.39 19.20 -8.21
N ASN A 507 11.18 19.97 -7.14
CA ASN A 507 10.47 21.26 -7.22
C ASN A 507 11.27 22.35 -7.96
N GLN A 508 12.60 22.30 -7.94
CA GLN A 508 13.42 23.23 -8.72
C GLN A 508 13.28 23.00 -10.23
N ASN A 509 13.26 21.75 -10.66
CA ASN A 509 13.09 21.43 -12.09
C ASN A 509 11.75 21.93 -12.62
N LEU A 510 10.70 21.92 -11.79
CA LEU A 510 9.37 22.43 -12.13
C LEU A 510 9.27 23.96 -12.20
N ALA A 511 10.22 24.70 -11.62
CA ALA A 511 10.23 26.17 -11.67
C ALA A 511 10.98 26.72 -12.90
N VAL A 512 11.64 25.83 -13.66
CA VAL A 512 12.44 26.15 -14.86
C VAL A 512 11.68 25.82 -16.15
N GLU A 513 10.62 25.02 -16.08
CA GLU A 513 9.60 24.84 -17.14
C GLU A 513 8.45 25.85 -16.96
#